data_AF-A0A522BA74-F1
#
_entry.id   AF-A0A522BA74-F1
#
_cell.length_a   1.000
_cell.length_b   1.000
_cell.length_c   1.000
_cell.angle_alpha   90.00
_cell.angle_beta   90.00
_cell.angle_gamma   90.00
#
_symmetry.space_group_name_H-M   'P 1'
#
loop_
_entity.id
_entity.type
_entity.pdbx_description
1 polymer ?
#
loop_
_entity_poly.entity_id
_entity_poly.type
_entity_poly.pdbx_seq_one_letter_code
_entity_poly.pdbx_strand_id
1 'polypeptide(L)'
;MSILSLIKHAPKRMSAVVVMIAVAIILPASLHAWGPSRTIYGIGGADKITFNSIIDKTDPIGDETNFVNVKDAADTSDGGWQDNITVQPGKEYLVRMYVHNNAATSLNLTATNTRVSASVPTTTGTNVSISGFVSADNADPQKVWDDIHFNSTQNFNLAYEAGSAQIWNNGYATTGQPLPDSIVTSAGALVGYYGPDGRVPGCFQFASYVYFKVKPQFAPVDKFETTKQVRKLGDTNWSKSVTVNPGDTLQYQITYKNAGEVNEYNVVVNDTLPAGITYVPGSSVLTNTSFPAPGKTVSDSVVTSTGINIGNYKPGSVATLVFNAKAPANNDSLVCGANTFTNKERTTADGGYLEDTANAVINKTCVTPAYVCTSLTTTLVSGTEYKFNGSASASNGASIVNYVINFGDGTSQTVTNPTNILHTYPTNSASYSPSLTVNVNVNGTIKQATSTGCTTAITIGTPPVTPPQLPHTGPTENIVAFLGLGALIASVVYYVRSRRALA
;
A
#
# COMPACT_ATOMS: atom_id res chain seq x y z
N MET A 1 -42.29 9.81 -33.50
CA MET A 1 -40.86 10.14 -33.64
C MET A 1 -40.12 8.81 -33.84
N SER A 2 -39.57 8.55 -35.02
CA SER A 2 -39.07 7.22 -35.40
C SER A 2 -37.77 6.86 -34.69
N ILE A 3 -37.69 5.64 -34.14
CA ILE A 3 -36.58 5.02 -33.40
C ILE A 3 -35.24 5.06 -34.18
N LEU A 4 -35.27 5.31 -35.49
CA LEU A 4 -34.09 5.36 -36.36
C LEU A 4 -33.19 6.60 -36.19
N SER A 5 -33.62 7.66 -35.48
CA SER A 5 -32.80 8.90 -35.37
C SER A 5 -31.82 8.92 -34.19
N LEU A 6 -31.91 8.00 -33.23
CA LEU A 6 -31.05 7.96 -32.03
C LEU A 6 -29.69 7.27 -32.26
N ILE A 7 -29.47 6.65 -33.43
CA ILE A 7 -28.25 5.87 -33.72
C ILE A 7 -27.09 6.75 -34.26
N LYS A 8 -27.32 8.01 -34.60
CA LYS A 8 -26.27 8.82 -35.27
C LYS A 8 -25.22 9.46 -34.37
N HIS A 9 -25.36 9.47 -33.04
CA HIS A 9 -24.41 10.16 -32.12
C HIS A 9 -23.88 9.31 -30.95
N ALA A 10 -24.08 7.99 -30.95
CA ALA A 10 -23.45 7.12 -29.95
C ALA A 10 -21.98 6.80 -30.32
N PRO A 11 -21.01 6.94 -29.40
CA PRO A 11 -19.62 6.54 -29.66
C PRO A 11 -19.54 5.03 -29.94
N LYS A 12 -18.71 4.66 -30.93
CA LYS A 12 -18.59 3.32 -31.55
C LYS A 12 -18.04 2.22 -30.60
N ARG A 13 -18.71 1.94 -29.48
CA ARG A 13 -18.42 0.78 -28.63
C ARG A 13 -19.73 0.14 -28.12
N MET A 14 -20.35 -0.63 -29.00
CA MET A 14 -21.34 -1.63 -28.61
C MET A 14 -21.05 -2.88 -29.44
N SER A 15 -20.27 -3.81 -28.88
CA SER A 15 -20.30 -5.19 -29.35
C SER A 15 -21.69 -5.72 -29.04
N ALA A 16 -22.42 -6.09 -30.09
CA ALA A 16 -23.66 -6.89 -30.09
C ALA A 16 -24.55 -6.74 -28.83
N VAL A 17 -25.24 -5.61 -28.71
CA VAL A 17 -26.39 -5.51 -27.81
C VAL A 17 -27.49 -6.39 -28.40
N VAL A 18 -27.76 -7.52 -27.75
CA VAL A 18 -29.03 -8.23 -27.90
C VAL A 18 -30.13 -7.24 -27.56
N VAL A 19 -31.08 -7.06 -28.48
CA VAL A 19 -32.16 -6.09 -28.35
C VAL A 19 -32.97 -6.38 -27.08
N MET A 20 -32.71 -5.60 -26.03
CA MET A 20 -33.48 -5.65 -24.77
C MET A 20 -34.82 -4.94 -24.99
N ILE A 21 -35.86 -5.68 -25.34
CA ILE A 21 -37.24 -5.19 -25.23
C ILE A 21 -37.72 -5.50 -23.81
N ALA A 22 -37.43 -4.62 -22.87
CA ALA A 22 -38.03 -4.66 -21.54
C ALA A 22 -39.02 -3.49 -21.42
N VAL A 23 -40.31 -3.79 -21.49
CA VAL A 23 -41.35 -2.85 -21.08
C VAL A 23 -41.49 -2.98 -19.57
N ALA A 24 -41.28 -1.88 -18.85
CA ALA A 24 -41.35 -1.85 -17.39
C ALA A 24 -42.75 -2.28 -16.90
N ILE A 25 -42.82 -3.43 -16.24
CA ILE A 25 -43.98 -3.82 -15.43
C ILE A 25 -43.89 -3.00 -14.13
N ILE A 26 -44.97 -2.32 -13.76
CA ILE A 26 -45.05 -1.57 -12.51
C ILE A 26 -44.94 -2.57 -11.36
N LEU A 27 -43.83 -2.51 -10.62
CA LEU A 27 -43.64 -3.31 -9.41
C LEU A 27 -44.61 -2.80 -8.34
N PRO A 28 -45.39 -3.68 -7.67
CA PRO A 28 -45.98 -3.29 -6.39
C PRO A 28 -44.81 -3.03 -5.42
N ALA A 29 -44.81 -1.87 -4.77
CA ALA A 29 -43.89 -1.61 -3.67
C ALA A 29 -44.34 -2.45 -2.45
N SER A 30 -44.03 -3.75 -2.44
CA SER A 30 -44.28 -4.61 -1.28
C SER A 30 -43.03 -4.76 -0.43
N LEU A 31 -43.21 -4.66 0.89
CA LEU A 31 -42.19 -4.96 1.91
C LEU A 31 -41.98 -6.49 2.09
N HIS A 32 -42.66 -7.33 1.31
CA HIS A 32 -42.67 -8.79 1.45
C HIS A 32 -42.29 -9.43 0.11
N ALA A 33 -41.55 -10.55 0.18
CA ALA A 33 -41.03 -11.29 -0.98
C ALA A 33 -42.14 -11.86 -1.89
N TRP A 34 -43.37 -12.00 -1.39
CA TRP A 34 -44.53 -12.44 -2.16
C TRP A 34 -45.78 -11.63 -1.81
N GLY A 35 -46.79 -11.67 -2.69
CA GLY A 35 -48.06 -11.02 -2.46
C GLY A 35 -49.16 -11.34 -3.49
N PRO A 36 -50.33 -10.69 -3.39
CA PRO A 36 -50.76 -9.97 -2.20
C PRO A 36 -51.01 -10.96 -1.06
N SER A 37 -51.16 -10.43 0.16
CA SER A 37 -51.65 -11.25 1.28
C SER A 37 -53.00 -11.86 0.89
N ARG A 38 -53.13 -13.17 1.11
CA ARG A 38 -54.30 -13.98 0.77
C ARG A 38 -54.46 -15.10 1.79
N THR A 39 -55.65 -15.70 1.83
CA THR A 39 -55.90 -16.88 2.67
C THR A 39 -54.94 -17.99 2.29
N ILE A 40 -54.30 -18.58 3.30
CA ILE A 40 -53.43 -19.74 3.16
C ILE A 40 -54.23 -21.01 3.51
N TYR A 41 -54.10 -22.03 2.67
CA TYR A 41 -54.82 -23.28 2.75
C TYR A 41 -53.87 -24.46 3.04
N GLY A 42 -54.44 -25.59 3.46
CA GLY A 42 -53.74 -26.87 3.53
C GLY A 42 -54.03 -27.75 2.32
N ILE A 43 -53.55 -29.00 2.35
CA ILE A 43 -53.66 -29.98 1.24
C ILE A 43 -55.10 -30.27 0.80
N GLY A 44 -56.11 -30.04 1.66
CA GLY A 44 -57.53 -30.19 1.31
C GLY A 44 -58.01 -29.26 0.19
N GLY A 45 -57.19 -28.29 -0.21
CA GLY A 45 -57.48 -27.31 -1.25
C GLY A 45 -58.28 -26.11 -0.73
N ALA A 46 -58.36 -25.10 -1.58
CA ALA A 46 -59.08 -23.88 -1.33
C ALA A 46 -60.56 -24.01 -1.66
N ASP A 47 -61.38 -23.22 -0.97
CA ASP A 47 -62.82 -23.06 -1.22
C ASP A 47 -63.12 -22.24 -2.49
N LYS A 48 -62.09 -21.74 -3.16
CA LYS A 48 -62.16 -20.87 -4.35
C LYS A 48 -60.93 -21.04 -5.24
N ILE A 49 -60.97 -20.42 -6.42
CA ILE A 49 -59.79 -20.30 -7.28
C ILE A 49 -58.84 -19.28 -6.66
N THR A 50 -57.69 -19.77 -6.22
CA THR A 50 -56.56 -18.97 -5.73
C THR A 50 -55.30 -19.69 -6.16
N PHE A 51 -54.22 -18.93 -6.34
CA PHE A 51 -52.95 -19.49 -6.78
C PHE A 51 -51.97 -19.59 -5.62
N ASN A 52 -51.21 -20.68 -5.63
CA ASN A 52 -49.95 -20.80 -4.92
C ASN A 52 -50.05 -20.41 -3.44
N SER A 53 -51.05 -20.95 -2.76
CA SER A 53 -51.51 -20.51 -1.43
C SER A 53 -51.54 -21.65 -0.41
N ILE A 54 -50.78 -22.72 -0.64
CA ILE A 54 -50.57 -23.82 0.30
C ILE A 54 -49.18 -23.69 0.92
N ILE A 55 -49.07 -23.83 2.25
CA ILE A 55 -47.78 -23.76 3.00
C ILE A 55 -47.50 -25.08 3.76
N ASP A 56 -48.23 -26.14 3.44
CA ASP A 56 -48.07 -27.44 4.10
C ASP A 56 -46.76 -28.12 3.68
N LYS A 57 -45.89 -28.46 4.62
CA LYS A 57 -44.60 -29.13 4.33
C LYS A 57 -44.72 -30.55 3.77
N THR A 58 -45.93 -31.12 3.77
CA THR A 58 -46.21 -32.41 3.12
C THR A 58 -46.64 -32.25 1.66
N ASP A 59 -46.83 -31.02 1.18
CA ASP A 59 -46.88 -30.66 -0.23
C ASP A 59 -45.52 -30.96 -0.90
N PRO A 60 -45.48 -31.60 -2.09
CA PRO A 60 -44.25 -31.78 -2.87
C PRO A 60 -43.43 -30.49 -3.10
N ILE A 61 -44.06 -29.31 -3.03
CA ILE A 61 -43.44 -27.99 -3.20
C ILE A 61 -43.10 -27.33 -1.86
N GLY A 62 -43.79 -27.70 -0.78
CA GLY A 62 -43.66 -27.11 0.55
C GLY A 62 -44.44 -25.78 0.67
N ASP A 63 -43.73 -24.65 0.60
CA ASP A 63 -44.34 -23.32 0.67
C ASP A 63 -44.60 -22.80 -0.74
N GLU A 64 -45.83 -22.93 -1.22
CA GLU A 64 -46.20 -22.46 -2.55
C GLU A 64 -46.26 -20.94 -2.65
N THR A 65 -46.20 -20.18 -1.55
CA THR A 65 -46.10 -18.71 -1.66
C THR A 65 -44.75 -18.27 -2.22
N ASN A 66 -43.73 -19.13 -2.06
CA ASN A 66 -42.43 -19.06 -2.71
C ASN A 66 -42.42 -19.88 -4.01
N PHE A 67 -43.10 -19.35 -5.02
CA PHE A 67 -43.30 -20.05 -6.28
C PHE A 67 -42.35 -19.63 -7.39
N VAL A 68 -41.49 -18.63 -7.17
CA VAL A 68 -40.45 -18.20 -8.09
C VAL A 68 -39.12 -18.56 -7.47
N ASN A 69 -38.32 -19.40 -8.14
CA ASN A 69 -36.99 -19.75 -7.67
C ASN A 69 -35.99 -19.77 -8.83
N VAL A 70 -34.71 -19.80 -8.50
CA VAL A 70 -33.62 -19.80 -9.48
C VAL A 70 -32.54 -20.81 -9.14
N LYS A 71 -31.83 -21.28 -10.17
CA LYS A 71 -30.56 -21.99 -10.05
C LYS A 71 -29.62 -21.66 -11.21
N ASP A 72 -28.37 -22.09 -11.11
CA ASP A 72 -27.43 -22.06 -12.24
C ASP A 72 -28.00 -22.90 -13.38
N ALA A 73 -28.06 -22.35 -14.60
CA ALA A 73 -28.64 -23.07 -15.74
C ALA A 73 -27.84 -24.32 -16.13
N ALA A 74 -26.58 -24.42 -15.72
CA ALA A 74 -25.77 -25.62 -15.90
C ALA A 74 -26.11 -26.74 -14.89
N ASP A 75 -26.84 -26.44 -13.81
CA ASP A 75 -27.29 -27.43 -12.84
C ASP A 75 -28.55 -28.16 -13.35
N THR A 76 -28.37 -29.39 -13.82
CA THR A 76 -29.44 -30.25 -14.33
C THR A 76 -30.07 -31.14 -13.27
N SER A 77 -29.72 -31.01 -11.99
CA SER A 77 -30.34 -31.79 -10.91
C SER A 77 -31.80 -31.38 -10.66
N ASP A 78 -32.62 -32.29 -10.13
CA ASP A 78 -34.04 -31.99 -9.87
C ASP A 78 -34.24 -30.90 -8.80
N GLY A 79 -33.28 -30.79 -7.86
CA GLY A 79 -33.25 -29.80 -6.79
C GLY A 79 -32.41 -28.56 -7.10
N GLY A 80 -31.88 -27.94 -6.04
CA GLY A 80 -30.94 -26.81 -6.15
C GLY A 80 -31.59 -25.43 -6.32
N TRP A 81 -32.92 -25.34 -6.22
CA TRP A 81 -33.68 -24.10 -6.34
C TRP A 81 -33.47 -23.18 -5.12
N GLN A 82 -33.28 -21.90 -5.39
CA GLN A 82 -32.96 -20.87 -4.40
C GLN A 82 -33.79 -19.61 -4.64
N ASP A 83 -34.08 -18.86 -3.57
CA ASP A 83 -34.72 -17.53 -3.64
C ASP A 83 -33.70 -16.40 -3.73
N ASN A 84 -32.46 -16.72 -3.38
CA ASN A 84 -31.33 -15.81 -3.36
C ASN A 84 -30.13 -16.51 -3.99
N ILE A 85 -29.57 -15.93 -5.04
CA ILE A 85 -28.41 -16.52 -5.73
C ILE A 85 -27.32 -15.47 -5.96
N THR A 86 -26.06 -15.88 -5.79
CA THR A 86 -24.91 -15.05 -6.14
C THR A 86 -24.54 -15.26 -7.60
N VAL A 87 -24.59 -14.20 -8.40
CA VAL A 87 -24.33 -14.26 -9.84
C VAL A 87 -22.85 -14.12 -10.19
N GLN A 88 -22.43 -14.77 -11.27
CA GLN A 88 -21.07 -14.73 -11.79
C GLN A 88 -21.03 -14.28 -13.26
N PRO A 89 -19.98 -13.56 -13.69
CA PRO A 89 -19.79 -13.21 -15.09
C PRO A 89 -19.78 -14.45 -16.00
N GLY A 90 -20.46 -14.34 -17.14
CA GLY A 90 -20.48 -15.37 -18.18
C GLY A 90 -21.47 -16.52 -17.97
N LYS A 91 -22.08 -16.66 -16.79
CA LYS A 91 -23.06 -17.72 -16.49
C LYS A 91 -24.49 -17.36 -16.93
N GLU A 92 -25.33 -18.39 -17.09
CA GLU A 92 -26.78 -18.29 -17.29
C GLU A 92 -27.49 -18.86 -16.06
N TYR A 93 -28.69 -18.34 -15.77
CA TYR A 93 -29.49 -18.75 -14.62
C TYR A 93 -30.88 -19.13 -15.09
N LEU A 94 -31.36 -20.27 -14.61
CA LEU A 94 -32.69 -20.80 -14.92
C LEU A 94 -33.66 -20.37 -13.82
N VAL A 95 -34.63 -19.55 -14.18
CA VAL A 95 -35.74 -19.16 -13.31
C VAL A 95 -36.89 -20.14 -13.52
N ARG A 96 -37.53 -20.55 -12.44
CA ARG A 96 -38.74 -21.39 -12.43
C ARG A 96 -39.85 -20.66 -11.72
N MET A 97 -41.05 -20.76 -12.26
CA MET A 97 -42.30 -20.32 -11.66
C MET A 97 -43.25 -21.52 -11.53
N TYR A 98 -43.83 -21.74 -10.36
CA TYR A 98 -44.84 -22.77 -10.13
C TYR A 98 -46.24 -22.16 -10.25
N VAL A 99 -47.15 -22.82 -10.96
CA VAL A 99 -48.52 -22.37 -11.22
C VAL A 99 -49.48 -23.44 -10.74
N HIS A 100 -50.17 -23.19 -9.63
CA HIS A 100 -51.13 -24.13 -9.07
C HIS A 100 -52.41 -23.42 -8.65
N ASN A 101 -53.51 -23.75 -9.32
CA ASN A 101 -54.85 -23.39 -8.86
C ASN A 101 -55.21 -24.30 -7.67
N ASN A 102 -55.23 -23.75 -6.47
CA ASN A 102 -55.44 -24.52 -5.25
C ASN A 102 -56.89 -24.92 -5.01
N ALA A 103 -57.85 -24.53 -5.86
CA ALA A 103 -59.25 -24.90 -5.67
C ALA A 103 -59.42 -26.40 -5.44
N ALA A 104 -60.15 -26.78 -4.39
CA ALA A 104 -60.36 -28.17 -4.02
C ALA A 104 -61.04 -28.94 -5.17
N THR A 105 -60.58 -30.17 -5.43
CA THR A 105 -61.07 -31.02 -6.53
C THR A 105 -62.59 -31.21 -6.49
N SER A 106 -63.18 -31.27 -5.29
CA SER A 106 -64.62 -31.43 -5.08
C SER A 106 -65.46 -30.28 -5.64
N LEU A 107 -64.86 -29.10 -5.84
CA LEU A 107 -65.53 -27.91 -6.37
C LEU A 107 -65.52 -27.87 -7.89
N ASN A 108 -64.65 -28.65 -8.56
CA ASN A 108 -64.51 -28.69 -10.02
C ASN A 108 -64.33 -27.30 -10.66
N LEU A 109 -63.57 -26.41 -10.00
CA LEU A 109 -63.32 -25.05 -10.49
C LEU A 109 -62.12 -25.01 -11.43
N THR A 110 -62.21 -24.18 -12.46
CA THR A 110 -61.15 -23.95 -13.45
C THR A 110 -60.85 -22.47 -13.57
N ALA A 111 -59.59 -22.09 -13.35
CA ALA A 111 -59.11 -20.74 -13.63
C ALA A 111 -59.11 -20.48 -15.14
N THR A 112 -59.50 -19.27 -15.55
CA THR A 112 -59.67 -18.89 -16.96
C THR A 112 -58.81 -17.69 -17.31
N ASN A 113 -58.35 -17.63 -18.57
CA ASN A 113 -57.36 -16.65 -19.03
C ASN A 113 -56.12 -16.60 -18.11
N THR A 114 -55.69 -17.77 -17.62
CA THR A 114 -54.54 -17.87 -16.72
C THR A 114 -53.27 -17.44 -17.44
N ARG A 115 -52.55 -16.49 -16.87
CA ARG A 115 -51.34 -15.89 -17.44
C ARG A 115 -50.19 -15.87 -16.46
N VAL A 116 -49.01 -16.10 -16.99
CA VAL A 116 -47.73 -16.00 -16.29
C VAL A 116 -46.93 -14.84 -16.87
N SER A 117 -46.37 -13.99 -16.04
CA SER A 117 -45.43 -12.95 -16.47
C SER A 117 -44.29 -12.78 -15.48
N ALA A 118 -43.15 -12.25 -15.90
CA ALA A 118 -42.02 -11.91 -15.06
C ALA A 118 -41.52 -10.49 -15.36
N SER A 119 -41.24 -9.72 -14.31
CA SER A 119 -40.55 -8.43 -14.41
C SER A 119 -39.05 -8.66 -14.27
N VAL A 120 -38.33 -8.58 -15.39
CA VAL A 120 -36.86 -8.66 -15.41
C VAL A 120 -36.31 -7.24 -15.52
N PRO A 121 -35.85 -6.62 -14.42
CA PRO A 121 -35.46 -5.23 -14.43
C PRO A 121 -34.14 -5.02 -15.17
N THR A 122 -34.07 -3.93 -15.93
CA THR A 122 -32.84 -3.49 -16.60
C THR A 122 -31.98 -2.58 -15.73
N THR A 123 -32.41 -2.30 -14.50
CA THR A 123 -31.68 -1.46 -13.54
C THR A 123 -30.38 -2.14 -13.12
N THR A 124 -29.32 -1.35 -13.01
CA THR A 124 -28.02 -1.83 -12.54
C THR A 124 -27.89 -1.68 -11.03
N GLY A 125 -27.41 -2.72 -10.35
CA GLY A 125 -27.12 -2.71 -8.92
C GLY A 125 -26.31 -3.94 -8.48
N THR A 126 -25.97 -4.01 -7.19
CA THR A 126 -25.36 -5.20 -6.57
C THR A 126 -26.39 -6.22 -6.10
N ASN A 127 -27.66 -5.81 -6.01
CA ASN A 127 -28.82 -6.67 -5.78
C ASN A 127 -29.89 -6.30 -6.80
N VAL A 128 -30.31 -7.29 -7.59
CA VAL A 128 -31.31 -7.14 -8.65
C VAL A 128 -32.35 -8.23 -8.47
N SER A 129 -33.63 -7.88 -8.42
CA SER A 129 -34.72 -8.84 -8.21
C SER A 129 -35.51 -9.11 -9.48
N ILE A 130 -36.04 -10.32 -9.64
CA ILE A 130 -37.10 -10.62 -10.62
C ILE A 130 -38.38 -10.88 -9.85
N SER A 131 -39.48 -10.26 -10.29
CA SER A 131 -40.83 -10.56 -9.77
C SER A 131 -41.56 -11.44 -10.77
N GLY A 132 -41.97 -12.63 -10.37
CA GLY A 132 -42.87 -13.48 -11.14
C GLY A 132 -44.32 -13.25 -10.74
N PHE A 133 -45.24 -13.35 -11.70
CA PHE A 133 -46.68 -13.14 -11.51
C PHE A 133 -47.49 -14.29 -12.11
N VAL A 134 -48.53 -14.70 -11.40
CA VAL A 134 -49.59 -15.61 -11.91
C VAL A 134 -50.92 -14.88 -11.77
N SER A 135 -51.74 -14.89 -12.81
CA SER A 135 -53.05 -14.22 -12.81
C SER A 135 -54.11 -15.01 -13.56
N ALA A 136 -55.38 -14.83 -13.19
CA ALA A 136 -56.53 -15.34 -13.94
C ALA A 136 -57.75 -14.44 -13.68
N ASP A 137 -58.67 -14.37 -14.65
CA ASP A 137 -59.80 -13.44 -14.59
C ASP A 137 -60.74 -13.72 -13.41
N ASN A 138 -60.90 -14.99 -13.05
CA ASN A 138 -61.80 -15.51 -12.03
C ASN A 138 -61.08 -16.04 -10.77
N ALA A 139 -59.81 -15.68 -10.57
CA ALA A 139 -59.09 -15.97 -9.34
C ALA A 139 -59.31 -14.88 -8.28
N ASP A 140 -59.21 -15.26 -7.01
CA ASP A 140 -59.25 -14.35 -5.86
C ASP A 140 -58.07 -14.63 -4.92
N PRO A 141 -57.00 -13.80 -4.93
CA PRO A 141 -56.86 -12.57 -5.73
C PRO A 141 -56.65 -12.86 -7.23
N GLN A 142 -56.99 -11.89 -8.09
CA GLN A 142 -56.83 -12.02 -9.55
C GLN A 142 -55.37 -12.17 -10.01
N LYS A 143 -54.42 -11.76 -9.17
CA LYS A 143 -52.98 -11.85 -9.43
C LYS A 143 -52.23 -12.10 -8.13
N VAL A 144 -51.26 -13.02 -8.18
CA VAL A 144 -50.27 -13.25 -7.14
C VAL A 144 -48.87 -12.99 -7.71
N TRP A 145 -47.92 -12.62 -6.85
CA TRP A 145 -46.53 -12.39 -7.20
C TRP A 145 -45.59 -12.95 -6.15
N ASP A 146 -44.35 -13.21 -6.57
CA ASP A 146 -43.23 -13.63 -5.73
C ASP A 146 -41.91 -13.19 -6.37
N ASP A 147 -40.93 -12.89 -5.53
CA ASP A 147 -39.68 -12.23 -5.88
C ASP A 147 -38.48 -13.15 -5.62
N ILE A 148 -37.54 -13.13 -6.56
CA ILE A 148 -36.22 -13.75 -6.39
C ILE A 148 -35.12 -12.71 -6.48
N HIS A 149 -34.04 -12.90 -5.71
CA HIS A 149 -32.94 -11.95 -5.60
C HIS A 149 -31.63 -12.51 -6.19
N PHE A 150 -31.01 -11.70 -7.04
CA PHE A 150 -29.70 -11.96 -7.60
C PHE A 150 -28.70 -11.00 -6.95
N ASN A 151 -27.58 -11.51 -6.46
CA ASN A 151 -26.61 -10.74 -5.69
C ASN A 151 -25.21 -10.80 -6.33
N SER A 152 -24.44 -9.72 -6.21
CA SER A 152 -23.03 -9.70 -6.58
C SER A 152 -22.24 -8.64 -5.82
N THR A 153 -20.92 -8.79 -5.78
CA THR A 153 -20.00 -7.74 -5.28
C THR A 153 -19.77 -6.64 -6.31
N GLN A 154 -20.15 -6.88 -7.58
CA GLN A 154 -20.04 -5.93 -8.68
C GLN A 154 -21.43 -5.49 -9.14
N ASN A 155 -21.52 -4.28 -9.69
CA ASN A 155 -22.76 -3.82 -10.30
C ASN A 155 -23.08 -4.63 -11.56
N PHE A 156 -24.32 -5.13 -11.65
CA PHE A 156 -24.83 -5.87 -12.80
C PHE A 156 -26.30 -5.54 -13.07
N ASN A 157 -26.80 -5.89 -14.25
CA ASN A 157 -28.24 -5.99 -14.53
C ASN A 157 -28.56 -7.39 -15.09
N LEU A 158 -29.84 -7.73 -15.23
CA LEU A 158 -30.27 -9.00 -15.79
C LEU A 158 -30.82 -8.82 -17.20
N ALA A 159 -30.42 -9.70 -18.10
CA ALA A 159 -30.97 -9.80 -19.44
C ALA A 159 -31.77 -11.10 -19.58
N TYR A 160 -33.02 -11.01 -20.05
CA TYR A 160 -33.81 -12.17 -20.45
C TYR A 160 -33.24 -12.80 -21.74
N GLU A 161 -33.19 -14.13 -21.80
CA GLU A 161 -32.81 -14.87 -23.00
C GLU A 161 -34.05 -15.17 -23.85
N ALA A 162 -34.23 -14.44 -24.95
CA ALA A 162 -35.38 -14.58 -25.84
C ALA A 162 -35.52 -16.01 -26.39
N GLY A 163 -36.74 -16.54 -26.40
CA GLY A 163 -37.05 -17.90 -26.80
C GLY A 163 -36.72 -18.99 -25.76
N SER A 164 -36.20 -18.61 -24.58
CA SER A 164 -35.86 -19.58 -23.53
C SER A 164 -37.07 -20.05 -22.70
N ALA A 165 -38.23 -19.39 -22.84
CA ALA A 165 -39.37 -19.65 -21.98
C ALA A 165 -40.08 -20.96 -22.35
N GLN A 166 -40.38 -21.79 -21.35
CA GLN A 166 -41.06 -23.08 -21.54
C GLN A 166 -42.02 -23.38 -20.40
N ILE A 167 -43.06 -24.18 -20.68
CA ILE A 167 -43.98 -24.73 -19.69
C ILE A 167 -43.90 -26.25 -19.66
N TRP A 168 -44.04 -26.82 -18.47
CA TRP A 168 -44.08 -28.25 -18.20
C TRP A 168 -45.28 -28.58 -17.32
N ASN A 169 -46.05 -29.60 -17.70
CA ASN A 169 -47.14 -30.15 -16.88
C ASN A 169 -47.45 -31.60 -17.29
N ASN A 170 -48.33 -32.25 -16.53
CA ASN A 170 -48.76 -33.63 -16.80
C ASN A 170 -49.81 -33.75 -17.93
N GLY A 171 -50.17 -32.64 -18.57
CA GLY A 171 -51.15 -32.57 -19.65
C GLY A 171 -50.49 -32.42 -21.01
N TYR A 172 -50.75 -31.31 -21.70
CA TYR A 172 -50.23 -31.08 -23.06
C TYR A 172 -48.70 -30.86 -23.12
N ALA A 173 -48.06 -30.53 -21.99
CA ALA A 173 -46.66 -30.12 -21.93
C ALA A 173 -45.76 -31.12 -21.18
N THR A 174 -45.98 -32.42 -21.37
CA THR A 174 -45.21 -33.51 -20.71
C THR A 174 -43.74 -33.57 -21.11
N THR A 175 -43.39 -33.00 -22.26
CA THR A 175 -42.02 -32.93 -22.79
C THR A 175 -41.49 -31.48 -22.85
N GLY A 176 -42.16 -30.57 -22.15
CA GLY A 176 -41.92 -29.14 -22.25
C GLY A 176 -42.51 -28.56 -23.54
N GLN A 177 -43.11 -27.38 -23.45
CA GLN A 177 -43.61 -26.64 -24.61
C GLN A 177 -43.10 -25.19 -24.55
N PRO A 178 -42.76 -24.57 -25.69
CA PRO A 178 -42.31 -23.18 -25.70
C PRO A 178 -43.43 -22.23 -25.27
N LEU A 179 -43.07 -21.21 -24.52
CA LEU A 179 -43.92 -20.05 -24.22
C LEU A 179 -43.44 -18.83 -25.00
N PRO A 180 -44.34 -17.90 -25.36
CA PRO A 180 -43.96 -16.66 -26.03
C PRO A 180 -43.14 -15.75 -25.11
N ASP A 181 -42.25 -14.94 -25.72
CA ASP A 181 -41.47 -13.89 -25.04
C ASP A 181 -42.34 -12.82 -24.36
N SER A 182 -43.66 -12.81 -24.61
CA SER A 182 -44.61 -11.97 -23.88
C SER A 182 -44.63 -12.25 -22.37
N ILE A 183 -44.03 -13.35 -21.91
CA ILE A 183 -43.79 -13.63 -20.50
C ILE A 183 -43.05 -12.48 -19.79
N VAL A 184 -42.13 -11.78 -20.45
CA VAL A 184 -41.43 -10.61 -19.85
C VAL A 184 -42.11 -9.26 -20.16
N THR A 185 -43.40 -9.29 -20.50
CA THR A 185 -44.20 -8.10 -20.79
C THR A 185 -45.44 -8.06 -19.90
N SER A 186 -46.11 -6.90 -19.85
CA SER A 186 -47.37 -6.76 -19.11
C SER A 186 -48.51 -7.65 -19.63
N ALA A 187 -48.41 -8.19 -20.85
CA ALA A 187 -49.40 -9.10 -21.41
C ALA A 187 -49.29 -10.53 -20.84
N GLY A 188 -48.09 -10.93 -20.40
CA GLY A 188 -47.78 -12.29 -19.98
C GLY A 188 -47.93 -13.34 -21.08
N ALA A 189 -47.55 -14.57 -20.76
CA ALA A 189 -47.80 -15.76 -21.55
C ALA A 189 -49.10 -16.44 -21.06
N LEU A 190 -49.96 -16.84 -21.99
CA LEU A 190 -51.18 -17.62 -21.69
C LEU A 190 -50.78 -19.06 -21.35
N VAL A 191 -51.25 -19.58 -20.21
CA VAL A 191 -50.93 -20.94 -19.73
C VAL A 191 -52.20 -21.74 -19.44
N GLY A 192 -52.13 -23.06 -19.60
CA GLY A 192 -53.25 -23.98 -19.35
C GLY A 192 -52.76 -25.41 -19.18
N TYR A 193 -53.65 -26.33 -18.81
CA TYR A 193 -53.30 -27.75 -18.65
C TYR A 193 -53.52 -28.56 -19.94
N TYR A 194 -54.53 -28.21 -20.72
CA TYR A 194 -54.90 -28.92 -21.96
C TYR A 194 -54.29 -28.29 -23.22
N GLY A 195 -53.65 -27.13 -23.07
CA GLY A 195 -53.04 -26.35 -24.12
C GLY A 195 -52.70 -24.95 -23.61
N PRO A 196 -52.21 -24.05 -24.47
CA PRO A 196 -52.09 -22.62 -24.15
C PRO A 196 -53.47 -21.93 -24.24
N ASP A 197 -54.48 -22.45 -23.52
CA ASP A 197 -55.89 -22.06 -23.61
C ASP A 197 -56.37 -21.19 -22.43
N GLY A 198 -55.47 -20.90 -21.47
CA GLY A 198 -55.79 -20.13 -20.27
C GLY A 198 -56.51 -20.94 -19.19
N ARG A 199 -56.75 -22.24 -19.38
CA ARG A 199 -57.57 -23.06 -18.48
C ARG A 199 -56.70 -23.91 -17.56
N VAL A 200 -56.76 -23.61 -16.26
CA VAL A 200 -56.03 -24.35 -15.22
C VAL A 200 -57.03 -24.90 -14.19
N PRO A 201 -57.38 -26.20 -14.28
CA PRO A 201 -58.25 -26.84 -13.29
C PRO A 201 -57.61 -26.85 -11.90
N GLY A 202 -58.43 -26.91 -10.85
CA GLY A 202 -57.95 -27.02 -9.47
C GLY A 202 -57.42 -28.40 -9.14
N CYS A 203 -56.42 -28.47 -8.25
CA CYS A 203 -55.69 -29.66 -7.74
C CYS A 203 -54.28 -29.85 -8.33
N PHE A 204 -53.39 -30.48 -7.53
CA PHE A 204 -51.97 -30.70 -7.79
C PHE A 204 -51.66 -31.34 -9.15
N GLN A 205 -52.49 -32.29 -9.60
CA GLN A 205 -52.25 -33.00 -10.86
C GLN A 205 -52.26 -32.07 -12.09
N PHE A 206 -52.88 -30.89 -11.97
CA PHE A 206 -53.00 -29.90 -13.03
C PHE A 206 -51.99 -28.76 -12.93
N ALA A 207 -51.11 -28.79 -11.92
CA ALA A 207 -50.10 -27.76 -11.74
C ALA A 207 -49.10 -27.74 -12.91
N SER A 208 -48.50 -26.58 -13.13
CA SER A 208 -47.50 -26.37 -14.18
C SER A 208 -46.25 -25.72 -13.61
N TYR A 209 -45.10 -26.05 -14.19
CA TYR A 209 -43.87 -25.29 -14.01
C TYR A 209 -43.58 -24.50 -15.27
N VAL A 210 -43.23 -23.23 -15.12
CA VAL A 210 -42.77 -22.36 -16.17
C VAL A 210 -41.29 -22.06 -15.93
N TYR A 211 -40.48 -22.15 -16.97
CA TYR A 211 -39.05 -21.88 -16.90
C TYR A 211 -38.68 -20.80 -17.89
N PHE A 212 -37.65 -20.01 -17.56
CA PHE A 212 -36.97 -19.15 -18.51
C PHE A 212 -35.56 -18.85 -18.04
N LYS A 213 -34.69 -18.43 -18.95
CA LYS A 213 -33.30 -18.10 -18.64
C LYS A 213 -33.06 -16.60 -18.57
N VAL A 214 -32.16 -16.22 -17.67
CA VAL A 214 -31.59 -14.88 -17.57
C VAL A 214 -30.08 -14.91 -17.49
N LYS A 215 -29.44 -13.84 -17.95
CA LYS A 215 -27.99 -13.68 -17.94
C LYS A 215 -27.58 -12.38 -17.26
N PRO A 216 -26.79 -12.42 -16.16
CA PRO A 216 -26.23 -11.22 -15.57
C PRO A 216 -25.26 -10.54 -16.53
N GLN A 217 -25.42 -9.23 -16.72
CA GLN A 217 -24.51 -8.39 -17.48
C GLN A 217 -23.74 -7.50 -16.51
N PHE A 218 -22.43 -7.66 -16.48
CA PHE A 218 -21.53 -6.86 -15.65
C PHE A 218 -21.00 -5.67 -16.46
N ALA A 219 -20.81 -4.53 -15.79
CA ALA A 219 -20.08 -3.44 -16.40
C ALA A 219 -18.62 -3.86 -16.61
N PRO A 220 -18.01 -3.59 -17.78
CA PRO A 220 -16.59 -3.87 -18.01
C PRO A 220 -15.71 -3.17 -16.97
N VAL A 221 -14.69 -3.86 -16.47
CA VAL A 221 -13.76 -3.28 -15.48
C VAL A 221 -12.74 -2.38 -16.17
N ASP A 222 -12.69 -1.11 -15.79
CA ASP A 222 -11.63 -0.17 -16.18
C ASP A 222 -10.51 -0.15 -15.13
N LYS A 223 -9.31 -0.60 -15.50
CA LYS A 223 -8.18 -0.76 -14.58
C LYS A 223 -6.86 -0.79 -15.32
N PHE A 224 -5.86 -0.12 -14.75
CA PHE A 224 -4.48 -0.24 -15.17
C PHE A 224 -3.52 -0.34 -13.99
N GLU A 225 -2.30 -0.77 -14.28
CA GLU A 225 -1.19 -0.89 -13.34
C GLU A 225 -0.01 -0.09 -13.87
N THR A 226 0.76 0.52 -12.97
CA THR A 226 2.04 1.15 -13.29
C THR A 226 3.09 0.71 -12.28
N THR A 227 4.33 0.56 -12.73
CA THR A 227 5.46 0.28 -11.85
C THR A 227 6.69 1.08 -12.26
N LYS A 228 7.43 1.56 -11.26
CA LYS A 228 8.70 2.26 -11.43
C LYS A 228 9.85 1.49 -10.81
N GLN A 229 10.95 1.37 -11.54
CA GLN A 229 12.19 0.78 -11.07
C GLN A 229 13.39 1.61 -11.52
N VAL A 230 14.54 1.36 -10.90
CA VAL A 230 15.81 2.02 -11.18
C VAL A 230 16.94 1.01 -11.19
N ARG A 231 18.00 1.33 -11.94
CA ARG A 231 19.30 0.67 -11.89
C ARG A 231 20.41 1.65 -12.23
N LYS A 232 21.66 1.30 -11.95
CA LYS A 232 22.80 2.03 -12.52
C LYS A 232 22.99 1.63 -13.98
N LEU A 233 23.33 2.58 -14.84
CA LEU A 233 23.61 2.30 -16.24
C LEU A 233 24.76 1.28 -16.36
N GLY A 234 24.52 0.17 -17.05
CA GLY A 234 25.44 -0.97 -17.16
C GLY A 234 25.01 -2.18 -16.34
N ASP A 235 24.19 -2.00 -15.30
CA ASP A 235 23.63 -3.11 -14.53
C ASP A 235 22.47 -3.78 -15.27
N THR A 236 22.23 -5.07 -14.98
CA THR A 236 21.13 -5.84 -15.59
C THR A 236 19.84 -5.81 -14.77
N ASN A 237 19.94 -5.76 -13.45
CA ASN A 237 18.81 -5.95 -12.54
C ASN A 237 18.09 -4.64 -12.22
N TRP A 238 16.77 -4.67 -12.30
CA TRP A 238 15.90 -3.56 -11.91
C TRP A 238 15.48 -3.70 -10.45
N SER A 239 15.50 -2.60 -9.69
CA SER A 239 15.11 -2.59 -8.29
C SER A 239 14.30 -1.34 -7.92
N LYS A 240 13.71 -1.34 -6.73
CA LYS A 240 13.07 -0.14 -6.15
C LYS A 240 14.06 0.85 -5.55
N SER A 241 15.27 0.40 -5.27
CA SER A 241 16.33 1.21 -4.67
C SER A 241 17.70 0.70 -5.12
N VAL A 242 18.59 1.62 -5.50
CA VAL A 242 19.98 1.30 -5.87
C VAL A 242 20.95 2.26 -5.17
N THR A 243 22.07 1.74 -4.70
CA THR A 243 23.17 2.56 -4.18
C THR A 243 24.11 2.93 -5.33
N VAL A 244 24.42 4.22 -5.49
CA VAL A 244 25.29 4.75 -6.55
C VAL A 244 26.30 5.75 -6.00
N ASN A 245 27.30 6.06 -6.81
CA ASN A 245 28.30 7.09 -6.53
C ASN A 245 27.88 8.44 -7.13
N PRO A 246 28.42 9.56 -6.62
CA PRO A 246 28.27 10.86 -7.26
C PRO A 246 28.63 10.82 -8.76
N GLY A 247 27.78 11.42 -9.60
CA GLY A 247 27.96 11.49 -11.05
C GLY A 247 27.61 10.23 -11.84
N ASP A 248 27.25 9.12 -11.19
CA ASP A 248 26.76 7.92 -11.87
C ASP A 248 25.53 8.22 -12.74
N THR A 249 25.39 7.49 -13.85
CA THR A 249 24.17 7.54 -14.66
C THR A 249 23.21 6.47 -14.17
N LEU A 250 22.00 6.90 -13.81
CA LEU A 250 20.86 6.08 -13.45
C LEU A 250 20.01 5.82 -14.68
N GLN A 251 19.40 4.64 -14.73
CA GLN A 251 18.37 4.32 -15.69
C GLN A 251 17.09 4.01 -14.94
N TYR A 252 16.01 4.69 -15.30
CA TYR A 252 14.67 4.48 -14.75
C TYR A 252 13.80 3.75 -15.76
N GLN A 253 13.00 2.78 -15.27
CA GLN A 253 12.00 2.07 -16.05
C GLN A 253 10.63 2.35 -15.46
N ILE A 254 9.68 2.68 -16.33
CA ILE A 254 8.26 2.80 -16.01
C ILE A 254 7.56 1.75 -16.87
N THR A 255 6.77 0.88 -16.23
CA THR A 255 6.00 -0.16 -16.93
C THR A 255 4.53 0.09 -16.70
N TYR A 256 3.79 0.34 -17.78
CA TYR A 256 2.34 0.42 -17.80
C TYR A 256 1.74 -0.92 -18.26
N LYS A 257 0.62 -1.31 -17.66
CA LYS A 257 -0.20 -2.44 -18.11
C LYS A 257 -1.68 -2.10 -18.02
N ASN A 258 -2.40 -2.31 -19.13
CA ASN A 258 -3.86 -2.35 -19.07
C ASN A 258 -4.28 -3.68 -18.42
N ALA A 259 -4.78 -3.61 -17.18
CA ALA A 259 -5.17 -4.75 -16.37
C ALA A 259 -6.71 -4.93 -16.29
N GLY A 260 -7.46 -4.12 -17.04
CA GLY A 260 -8.91 -4.14 -17.14
C GLY A 260 -9.41 -4.89 -18.37
N GLU A 261 -10.69 -4.72 -18.64
CA GLU A 261 -11.46 -5.37 -19.70
C GLU A 261 -11.81 -4.43 -20.85
N VAL A 262 -11.53 -3.13 -20.69
CA VAL A 262 -11.75 -2.10 -21.70
C VAL A 262 -10.44 -1.65 -22.35
N ASN A 263 -10.53 -1.15 -23.58
CA ASN A 263 -9.40 -0.47 -24.20
C ASN A 263 -9.15 0.87 -23.50
N GLU A 264 -7.88 1.15 -23.25
CA GLU A 264 -7.36 2.39 -22.66
C GLU A 264 -6.79 3.29 -23.76
N TYR A 265 -7.09 4.59 -23.73
CA TYR A 265 -6.71 5.51 -24.80
C TYR A 265 -5.87 6.65 -24.28
N ASN A 266 -4.96 7.13 -25.13
CA ASN A 266 -4.12 8.28 -24.84
C ASN A 266 -3.40 8.18 -23.49
N VAL A 267 -2.85 7.01 -23.17
CA VAL A 267 -2.14 6.81 -21.91
C VAL A 267 -0.93 7.75 -21.88
N VAL A 268 -0.83 8.56 -20.84
CA VAL A 268 0.25 9.55 -20.66
C VAL A 268 1.15 9.16 -19.51
N VAL A 269 2.46 9.16 -19.74
CA VAL A 269 3.48 8.96 -18.71
C VAL A 269 4.27 10.25 -18.50
N ASN A 270 4.39 10.69 -17.26
CA ASN A 270 5.33 11.75 -16.86
C ASN A 270 6.12 11.35 -15.61
N ASP A 271 7.20 12.08 -15.36
CA ASP A 271 8.16 11.79 -14.30
C ASP A 271 8.68 13.08 -13.68
N THR A 272 8.78 13.11 -12.36
CA THR A 272 9.29 14.25 -11.59
C THR A 272 10.60 13.87 -10.92
N LEU A 273 11.70 14.30 -11.53
CA LEU A 273 13.04 14.11 -10.98
C LEU A 273 13.22 14.90 -9.67
N PRO A 274 13.83 14.30 -8.63
CA PRO A 274 14.13 15.02 -7.40
C PRO A 274 15.28 16.00 -7.61
N ALA A 275 15.38 17.01 -6.74
CA ALA A 275 16.45 18.00 -6.79
C ALA A 275 17.84 17.34 -6.80
N GLY A 276 18.72 17.82 -7.69
CA GLY A 276 20.08 17.29 -7.87
C GLY A 276 20.20 16.13 -8.86
N ILE A 277 19.10 15.46 -9.24
CA ILE A 277 19.08 14.49 -10.33
C ILE A 277 18.76 15.23 -11.64
N THR A 278 19.56 15.00 -12.68
CA THR A 278 19.40 15.70 -13.97
C THR A 278 19.07 14.71 -15.08
N TYR A 279 18.01 14.97 -15.84
CA TYR A 279 17.64 14.16 -17.01
C TYR A 279 18.76 14.14 -18.07
N VAL A 280 18.93 13.02 -18.77
CA VAL A 280 19.83 12.94 -19.94
C VAL A 280 19.00 13.11 -21.23
N PRO A 281 19.17 14.22 -21.97
CA PRO A 281 18.42 14.47 -23.21
C PRO A 281 18.51 13.36 -24.25
N GLY A 282 17.41 13.06 -24.94
CA GLY A 282 17.31 12.04 -25.98
C GLY A 282 17.40 10.60 -25.47
N SER A 283 17.27 10.37 -24.15
CA SER A 283 17.45 9.04 -23.56
C SER A 283 16.16 8.24 -23.39
N SER A 284 14.99 8.86 -23.60
CA SER A 284 13.69 8.20 -23.45
C SER A 284 13.45 7.19 -24.58
N VAL A 285 13.22 5.93 -24.23
CA VAL A 285 12.92 4.84 -25.17
C VAL A 285 11.63 4.12 -24.75
N LEU A 286 10.64 4.09 -25.64
CA LEU A 286 9.38 3.38 -25.46
C LEU A 286 9.44 2.03 -26.17
N THR A 287 9.11 0.96 -25.43
CA THR A 287 8.91 -0.39 -25.96
C THR A 287 7.45 -0.80 -25.74
N ASN A 288 6.76 -1.19 -26.81
CA ASN A 288 5.39 -1.72 -26.77
C ASN A 288 5.13 -2.58 -28.03
N THR A 289 3.87 -2.95 -28.28
CA THR A 289 3.51 -3.76 -29.47
C THR A 289 3.74 -3.03 -30.80
N SER A 290 3.67 -1.70 -30.83
CA SER A 290 3.96 -0.89 -32.03
C SER A 290 5.45 -0.60 -32.20
N PHE A 291 6.20 -0.63 -31.11
CA PHE A 291 7.65 -0.40 -31.04
C PHE A 291 8.31 -1.55 -30.27
N PRO A 292 8.47 -2.74 -30.90
CA PRO A 292 9.13 -3.87 -30.26
C PRO A 292 10.61 -3.57 -29.97
N ALA A 293 11.26 -4.42 -29.17
CA ALA A 293 12.67 -4.25 -28.80
C ALA A 293 13.56 -4.03 -30.05
N PRO A 294 14.50 -3.06 -30.02
CA PRO A 294 15.00 -2.32 -28.85
C PRO A 294 14.13 -1.12 -28.41
N GLY A 295 12.94 -0.94 -29.00
CA GLY A 295 12.05 0.18 -28.73
C GLY A 295 12.31 1.37 -29.65
N LYS A 296 11.59 2.48 -29.41
CA LYS A 296 11.69 3.72 -30.17
C LYS A 296 12.06 4.88 -29.24
N THR A 297 13.04 5.70 -29.63
CA THR A 297 13.31 6.95 -28.93
C THR A 297 12.12 7.89 -29.04
N VAL A 298 11.66 8.42 -27.91
CA VAL A 298 10.51 9.33 -27.79
C VAL A 298 10.94 10.68 -27.22
N SER A 299 10.00 11.62 -27.11
CA SER A 299 10.25 12.98 -26.61
C SER A 299 10.95 13.01 -25.24
N ASP A 300 11.66 14.09 -24.96
CA ASP A 300 12.20 14.39 -23.63
C ASP A 300 11.11 14.89 -22.66
N SER A 301 9.88 15.09 -23.15
CA SER A 301 8.73 15.56 -22.36
C SER A 301 8.34 14.62 -21.21
N VAL A 302 8.96 13.45 -21.06
CA VAL A 302 8.73 12.56 -19.90
C VAL A 302 8.98 13.29 -18.60
N VAL A 303 10.01 14.14 -18.50
CA VAL A 303 10.33 14.90 -17.29
C VAL A 303 9.65 16.28 -17.21
N THR A 304 8.60 16.48 -17.99
CA THR A 304 7.81 17.73 -18.02
C THR A 304 6.40 17.48 -17.51
N SER A 305 5.70 18.54 -17.11
CA SER A 305 4.31 18.44 -16.62
C SER A 305 3.33 17.86 -17.66
N THR A 306 3.63 17.99 -18.96
CA THR A 306 2.78 17.45 -20.04
C THR A 306 2.97 15.95 -20.27
N GLY A 307 4.12 15.38 -19.86
CA GLY A 307 4.44 13.98 -20.10
C GLY A 307 4.56 13.60 -21.59
N ILE A 308 4.43 12.30 -21.84
CA ILE A 308 4.42 11.71 -23.18
C ILE A 308 3.19 10.82 -23.30
N ASN A 309 2.39 11.03 -24.35
CA ASN A 309 1.36 10.07 -24.74
C ASN A 309 2.03 8.84 -25.37
N ILE A 310 1.93 7.70 -24.69
CA ILE A 310 2.51 6.42 -25.10
C ILE A 310 1.55 5.56 -25.94
N GLY A 311 0.32 6.03 -26.18
CA GLY A 311 -0.63 5.43 -27.12
C GLY A 311 -1.86 4.78 -26.48
N ASN A 312 -2.46 3.84 -27.20
CA ASN A 312 -3.68 3.14 -26.82
C ASN A 312 -3.38 1.67 -26.55
N TYR A 313 -4.02 1.09 -25.53
CA TYR A 313 -3.68 -0.23 -25.02
C TYR A 313 -4.94 -1.08 -24.86
N LYS A 314 -4.99 -2.22 -25.54
CA LYS A 314 -6.04 -3.23 -25.36
C LYS A 314 -5.86 -3.93 -24.01
N PRO A 315 -6.91 -4.58 -23.46
CA PRO A 315 -6.79 -5.45 -22.29
C PRO A 315 -5.56 -6.36 -22.35
N GLY A 316 -4.78 -6.38 -21.28
CA GLY A 316 -3.56 -7.17 -21.14
C GLY A 316 -2.31 -6.62 -21.85
N SER A 317 -2.42 -5.52 -22.62
CA SER A 317 -1.26 -4.91 -23.30
C SER A 317 -0.34 -4.20 -22.31
N VAL A 318 0.97 -4.26 -22.60
CA VAL A 318 2.04 -3.69 -21.76
C VAL A 318 2.86 -2.68 -22.56
N ALA A 319 3.31 -1.63 -21.87
CA ALA A 319 4.31 -0.68 -22.36
C ALA A 319 5.43 -0.51 -21.36
N THR A 320 6.64 -0.28 -21.84
CA THR A 320 7.79 0.04 -21.01
C THR A 320 8.48 1.28 -21.54
N LEU A 321 8.60 2.29 -20.69
CA LEU A 321 9.35 3.51 -20.95
C LEU A 321 10.62 3.51 -20.11
N VAL A 322 11.77 3.66 -20.76
CA VAL A 322 13.07 3.74 -20.09
C VAL A 322 13.71 5.10 -20.38
N PHE A 323 14.32 5.74 -19.40
CA PHE A 323 15.13 6.94 -19.62
C PHE A 323 16.31 7.02 -18.65
N ASN A 324 17.30 7.82 -19.00
CA ASN A 324 18.52 8.01 -18.20
C ASN A 324 18.51 9.35 -17.45
N ALA A 325 19.11 9.36 -16.26
CA ALA A 325 19.35 10.58 -15.48
C ALA A 325 20.73 10.50 -14.80
N LYS A 326 21.34 11.64 -14.48
CA LYS A 326 22.61 11.73 -13.76
C LYS A 326 22.40 12.02 -12.29
N ALA A 327 23.10 11.26 -11.45
CA ALA A 327 23.28 11.55 -10.03
C ALA A 327 24.05 12.87 -9.82
N PRO A 328 23.87 13.58 -8.69
CA PRO A 328 24.68 14.75 -8.37
C PRO A 328 26.17 14.44 -8.48
N ALA A 329 26.91 15.22 -9.26
CA ALA A 329 28.35 15.05 -9.41
C ALA A 329 29.15 15.67 -8.26
N ASN A 330 28.62 16.74 -7.64
CA ASN A 330 29.26 17.40 -6.51
C ASN A 330 28.89 16.70 -5.19
N ASN A 331 29.90 16.37 -4.39
CA ASN A 331 29.74 15.81 -3.06
C ASN A 331 29.39 16.87 -2.00
N ASP A 332 29.59 18.16 -2.26
CA ASP A 332 29.37 19.24 -1.29
C ASP A 332 27.90 19.41 -0.91
N SER A 333 26.98 19.15 -1.85
CA SER A 333 25.52 19.22 -1.60
C SER A 333 24.97 18.02 -0.84
N LEU A 334 25.79 16.96 -0.65
CA LEU A 334 25.39 15.76 0.06
C LEU A 334 25.68 15.90 1.55
N VAL A 335 24.75 15.45 2.40
CA VAL A 335 24.96 15.36 3.85
C VAL A 335 25.71 14.08 4.19
N CYS A 336 26.41 14.07 5.31
CA CYS A 336 27.08 12.86 5.80
C CYS A 336 26.06 11.72 6.02
N GLY A 337 26.42 10.50 5.63
CA GLY A 337 25.52 9.34 5.65
C GLY A 337 24.77 9.14 4.34
N ALA A 338 23.60 8.51 4.41
CA ALA A 338 22.79 8.15 3.25
C ALA A 338 21.98 9.36 2.73
N ASN A 339 22.12 9.68 1.45
CA ASN A 339 21.34 10.68 0.74
C ASN A 339 20.41 9.95 -0.23
N THR A 340 19.09 10.03 0.00
CA THR A 340 18.09 9.32 -0.82
C THR A 340 17.41 10.28 -1.78
N PHE A 341 17.48 9.97 -3.08
CA PHE A 341 16.82 10.67 -4.17
C PHE A 341 15.62 9.85 -4.65
N THR A 342 14.42 10.25 -4.24
CA THR A 342 13.18 9.59 -4.63
C THR A 342 12.66 10.17 -5.94
N ASN A 343 12.74 9.36 -7.00
CA ASN A 343 12.14 9.71 -8.28
C ASN A 343 10.71 9.20 -8.36
N LYS A 344 9.79 10.01 -8.89
CA LYS A 344 8.35 9.72 -8.92
C LYS A 344 7.81 9.81 -10.34
N GLU A 345 7.18 8.73 -10.81
CA GLU A 345 6.41 8.75 -12.05
C GLU A 345 4.92 8.95 -11.77
N ARG A 346 4.21 9.46 -12.77
CA ARG A 346 2.76 9.40 -12.86
C ARG A 346 2.36 8.88 -14.23
N THR A 347 1.47 7.90 -14.22
CA THR A 347 0.82 7.37 -15.42
C THR A 347 -0.67 7.68 -15.36
N THR A 348 -1.19 8.33 -16.40
CA THR A 348 -2.60 8.76 -16.53
C THR A 348 -3.27 8.00 -17.67
N ALA A 349 -4.48 7.50 -17.43
CA ALA A 349 -5.32 6.76 -18.37
C ALA A 349 -6.81 7.14 -18.15
N ASP A 350 -7.76 6.51 -18.86
CA ASP A 350 -9.18 6.91 -18.81
C ASP A 350 -9.75 6.76 -17.37
N GLY A 351 -9.28 5.76 -16.62
CA GLY A 351 -9.66 5.50 -15.22
C GLY A 351 -9.01 6.41 -14.16
N GLY A 352 -8.20 7.41 -14.56
CA GLY A 352 -7.53 8.34 -13.64
C GLY A 352 -6.00 8.26 -13.73
N TYR A 353 -5.30 8.41 -12.60
CA TYR A 353 -3.84 8.34 -12.56
C TYR A 353 -3.33 7.46 -11.42
N LEU A 354 -2.19 6.83 -11.64
CA LEU A 354 -1.41 6.13 -10.63
C LEU A 354 -0.01 6.74 -10.56
N GLU A 355 0.64 6.60 -9.41
CA GLU A 355 2.02 7.04 -9.19
C GLU A 355 2.83 5.92 -8.56
N ASP A 356 4.12 5.87 -8.88
CA ASP A 356 5.06 4.96 -8.26
C ASP A 356 6.44 5.61 -8.14
N THR A 357 7.28 5.10 -7.24
CA THR A 357 8.58 5.67 -6.91
C THR A 357 9.72 4.66 -7.03
N ALA A 358 10.92 5.19 -7.27
CA ALA A 358 12.17 4.45 -7.21
C ALA A 358 13.30 5.35 -6.68
N ASN A 359 14.18 4.77 -5.86
CA ASN A 359 15.17 5.51 -5.09
C ASN A 359 16.60 5.30 -5.61
N ALA A 360 17.37 6.38 -5.69
CA ALA A 360 18.82 6.30 -5.77
C ALA A 360 19.42 6.76 -4.44
N VAL A 361 20.37 6.00 -3.89
CA VAL A 361 21.02 6.30 -2.61
C VAL A 361 22.49 6.58 -2.83
N ILE A 362 22.98 7.72 -2.34
CA ILE A 362 24.41 8.04 -2.31
C ILE A 362 24.87 8.11 -0.85
N ASN A 363 25.82 7.26 -0.49
CA ASN A 363 26.41 7.27 0.84
C ASN A 363 27.64 8.19 0.85
N LYS A 364 27.58 9.28 1.62
CA LYS A 364 28.72 10.17 1.86
C LYS A 364 29.39 9.79 3.17
N THR A 365 30.60 9.24 3.09
CA THR A 365 31.45 9.03 4.26
C THR A 365 32.08 10.36 4.67
N CYS A 366 31.79 10.79 5.90
CA CYS A 366 32.46 11.93 6.51
C CYS A 366 33.38 11.44 7.63
N VAL A 367 34.59 11.98 7.69
CA VAL A 367 35.49 11.75 8.81
C VAL A 367 35.33 12.89 9.82
N THR A 368 35.20 12.54 11.10
CA THR A 368 35.19 13.53 12.18
C THR A 368 36.63 13.90 12.52
N PRO A 369 37.02 15.18 12.46
CA PRO A 369 38.35 15.63 12.85
C PRO A 369 38.68 15.24 14.28
N ALA A 370 39.88 14.69 14.50
CA ALA A 370 40.33 14.22 15.81
C ALA A 370 41.67 14.86 16.17
N TYR A 371 41.80 15.38 17.37
CA TYR A 371 43.03 16.01 17.85
C TYR A 371 43.10 16.01 19.38
N VAL A 372 44.29 15.80 19.93
CA VAL A 372 44.50 15.73 21.38
C VAL A 372 45.89 16.25 21.75
N CYS A 373 45.95 16.99 22.85
CA CYS A 373 47.20 17.27 23.55
C CYS A 373 47.50 16.08 24.47
N THR A 374 48.59 15.35 24.22
CA THR A 374 48.88 14.07 24.87
C THR A 374 49.67 14.26 26.15
N SER A 375 50.75 15.04 26.13
CA SER A 375 51.56 15.26 27.33
C SER A 375 52.34 16.58 27.31
N LEU A 376 52.66 17.09 28.50
CA LEU A 376 53.73 18.05 28.75
C LEU A 376 54.60 17.51 29.88
N THR A 377 55.87 17.21 29.59
CA THR A 377 56.83 16.73 30.60
C THR A 377 57.92 17.75 30.85
N THR A 378 58.44 17.74 32.06
CA THR A 378 59.45 18.69 32.52
C THR A 378 60.64 17.98 33.15
N THR A 379 61.83 18.49 32.91
CA THR A 379 63.07 17.99 33.51
C THR A 379 63.92 19.17 33.95
N LEU A 380 64.39 19.16 35.20
CA LEU A 380 65.33 20.17 35.70
C LEU A 380 66.67 20.02 34.97
N VAL A 381 67.20 21.12 34.42
CA VAL A 381 68.49 21.15 33.72
C VAL A 381 69.58 21.62 34.67
N SER A 382 69.41 22.81 35.26
CA SER A 382 70.33 23.38 36.24
C SER A 382 69.67 24.52 37.02
N GLY A 383 69.94 24.66 38.32
CA GLY A 383 69.40 25.76 39.13
C GLY A 383 67.86 25.86 39.08
N THR A 384 67.35 26.86 38.38
CA THR A 384 65.92 27.11 38.14
C THR A 384 65.52 26.96 36.66
N GLU A 385 66.40 26.42 35.82
CA GLU A 385 66.16 26.15 34.40
C GLU A 385 65.55 24.77 34.17
N TYR A 386 64.41 24.73 33.49
CA TYR A 386 63.67 23.51 33.16
C TYR A 386 63.55 23.33 31.66
N LYS A 387 63.61 22.07 31.24
CA LYS A 387 63.35 21.63 29.87
C LYS A 387 61.96 21.05 29.75
N PHE A 388 61.20 21.50 28.76
CA PHE A 388 59.83 21.11 28.46
C PHE A 388 59.79 20.27 27.18
N ASN A 389 59.03 19.17 27.22
CA ASN A 389 58.73 18.34 26.06
C ASN A 389 57.22 18.09 25.96
N GLY A 390 56.60 18.63 24.91
CA GLY A 390 55.20 18.41 24.59
C GLY A 390 54.99 17.27 23.59
N SER A 391 53.83 16.62 23.63
CA SER A 391 53.36 15.71 22.59
C SER A 391 51.87 15.91 22.32
N ALA A 392 51.48 15.77 21.06
CA ALA A 392 50.09 15.91 20.61
C ALA A 392 49.89 15.15 19.30
N SER A 393 48.63 14.84 18.97
CA SER A 393 48.26 14.23 17.69
C SER A 393 47.06 14.94 17.07
N ALA A 394 47.00 14.94 15.73
CA ALA A 394 45.87 15.39 14.94
C ALA A 394 45.70 14.48 13.72
N SER A 395 44.46 14.14 13.39
CA SER A 395 44.09 13.26 12.28
C SER A 395 42.70 13.60 11.73
N ASN A 396 42.25 12.89 10.69
CA ASN A 396 40.90 13.02 10.11
C ASN A 396 40.52 14.45 9.67
N GLY A 397 41.46 15.19 9.07
CA GLY A 397 41.24 16.56 8.61
C GLY A 397 41.59 17.65 9.64
N ALA A 398 42.09 17.27 10.82
CA ALA A 398 42.74 18.19 11.75
C ALA A 398 44.26 18.22 11.51
N SER A 399 44.86 19.41 11.55
CA SER A 399 46.32 19.59 11.44
C SER A 399 46.84 20.53 12.52
N ILE A 400 47.93 20.16 13.19
CA ILE A 400 48.57 21.02 14.21
C ILE A 400 49.22 22.22 13.52
N VAL A 401 48.94 23.42 14.01
CA VAL A 401 49.51 24.68 13.50
C VAL A 401 50.72 25.11 14.33
N ASN A 402 50.56 25.19 15.65
CA ASN A 402 51.62 25.49 16.59
C ASN A 402 51.24 25.08 18.02
N TYR A 403 52.18 25.26 18.94
CA TYR A 403 52.07 24.95 20.35
C TYR A 403 52.34 26.20 21.17
N VAL A 404 51.58 26.40 22.24
CA VAL A 404 51.79 27.47 23.22
C VAL A 404 52.09 26.83 24.57
N ILE A 405 53.30 27.02 25.07
CA ILE A 405 53.69 26.63 26.42
C ILE A 405 53.52 27.85 27.31
N ASN A 406 52.60 27.78 28.27
CA ASN A 406 52.48 28.75 29.35
C ASN A 406 53.28 28.21 30.53
N PHE A 407 54.28 28.96 31.00
CA PHE A 407 55.19 28.50 32.04
C PHE A 407 54.64 28.64 33.46
N GLY A 408 53.44 29.23 33.63
CA GLY A 408 52.76 29.39 34.91
C GLY A 408 53.27 30.56 35.76
N ASP A 409 54.30 31.27 35.30
CA ASP A 409 54.89 32.45 35.96
C ASP A 409 54.45 33.79 35.32
N GLY A 410 53.45 33.74 34.43
CA GLY A 410 52.98 34.87 33.63
C GLY A 410 53.62 34.98 32.26
N THR A 411 54.63 34.16 31.95
CA THR A 411 55.26 34.10 30.62
C THR A 411 54.78 32.91 29.79
N SER A 412 54.86 33.04 28.46
CA SER A 412 54.51 31.97 27.53
C SER A 412 55.36 32.03 26.27
N GLN A 413 55.50 30.90 25.58
CA GLN A 413 56.22 30.80 24.32
C GLN A 413 55.38 30.04 23.28
N THR A 414 55.33 30.57 22.06
CA THR A 414 54.75 29.88 20.91
C THR A 414 55.86 29.20 20.10
N VAL A 415 55.69 27.91 19.81
CA VAL A 415 56.68 27.09 19.10
C VAL A 415 56.01 26.20 18.06
N THR A 416 56.73 25.82 17.01
CA THR A 416 56.27 24.85 16.00
C THR A 416 56.71 23.42 16.32
N ASN A 417 57.76 23.27 17.13
CA ASN A 417 58.20 22.00 17.70
C ASN A 417 58.21 22.12 19.24
N PRO A 418 57.43 21.31 19.97
CA PRO A 418 57.30 21.43 21.42
C PRO A 418 58.37 20.66 22.21
N THR A 419 59.41 20.14 21.56
CA THR A 419 60.49 19.39 22.23
C THR A 419 61.68 20.29 22.56
N ASN A 420 62.33 20.02 23.70
CA ASN A 420 63.54 20.68 24.16
C ASN A 420 63.42 22.21 24.35
N ILE A 421 62.25 22.66 24.81
CA ILE A 421 62.04 24.09 25.12
C ILE A 421 62.60 24.39 26.51
N LEU A 422 63.44 25.40 26.65
CA LEU A 422 64.07 25.77 27.91
C LEU A 422 63.40 27.02 28.49
N HIS A 423 63.23 27.04 29.82
CA HIS A 423 62.74 28.21 30.55
C HIS A 423 63.37 28.27 31.93
N THR A 424 63.76 29.48 32.36
CA THR A 424 64.42 29.72 33.65
C THR A 424 63.50 30.48 34.58
N TYR A 425 63.15 29.85 35.70
CA TYR A 425 62.28 30.46 36.71
C TYR A 425 63.05 31.43 37.63
N PRO A 426 62.37 32.43 38.21
CA PRO A 426 62.95 33.24 39.28
C PRO A 426 63.40 32.38 40.47
N THR A 427 64.44 32.82 41.18
CA THR A 427 64.93 32.18 42.41
C THR A 427 64.07 32.55 43.62
N ASN A 428 62.77 32.33 43.52
CA ASN A 428 61.80 32.50 44.61
C ASN A 428 61.29 31.12 45.06
N SER A 429 60.90 30.99 46.33
CA SER A 429 60.19 29.79 46.78
C SER A 429 58.74 29.83 46.28
N ALA A 430 58.52 29.31 45.08
CA ALA A 430 57.22 29.32 44.42
C ALA A 430 56.94 27.99 43.70
N SER A 431 55.66 27.67 43.59
CA SER A 431 55.16 26.57 42.77
C SER A 431 54.52 27.13 41.51
N TYR A 432 54.83 26.52 40.37
CA TYR A 432 54.30 26.88 39.06
C TYR A 432 53.54 25.70 38.46
N SER A 433 52.52 26.00 37.65
CA SER A 433 51.72 25.00 36.92
C SER A 433 51.78 25.24 35.42
N PRO A 434 52.88 24.85 34.76
CA PRO A 434 53.00 25.02 33.32
C PRO A 434 51.96 24.20 32.57
N SER A 435 51.52 24.72 31.43
CA SER A 435 50.53 24.07 30.57
C SER A 435 50.88 24.20 29.08
N LEU A 436 50.48 23.20 28.31
CA LEU A 436 50.63 23.14 26.87
C LEU A 436 49.25 23.25 26.21
N THR A 437 49.12 24.22 25.31
CA THR A 437 47.96 24.37 24.43
C THR A 437 48.38 24.14 22.99
N VAL A 438 47.66 23.27 22.28
CA VAL A 438 47.93 22.96 20.88
C VAL A 438 46.90 23.69 20.03
N ASN A 439 47.36 24.56 19.13
CA ASN A 439 46.49 25.19 18.15
C ASN A 439 46.38 24.28 16.93
N VAL A 440 45.16 23.87 16.61
CA VAL A 440 44.85 22.89 15.56
C VAL A 440 43.92 23.55 14.55
N ASN A 441 44.26 23.48 13.27
CA ASN A 441 43.37 23.87 12.20
C ASN A 441 42.38 22.73 11.92
N VAL A 442 41.09 23.04 12.01
CA VAL A 442 39.98 22.16 11.68
C VAL A 442 39.12 22.89 10.65
N ASN A 443 39.17 22.44 9.39
CA ASN A 443 38.40 23.02 8.29
C ASN A 443 38.51 24.56 8.17
N GLY A 444 39.72 25.11 8.35
CA GLY A 444 39.99 26.55 8.24
C GLY A 444 39.76 27.35 9.53
N THR A 445 39.26 26.71 10.60
CA THR A 445 39.08 27.33 11.91
C THR A 445 40.11 26.82 12.90
N ILE A 446 40.78 27.72 13.63
CA ILE A 446 41.70 27.34 14.71
C ILE A 446 40.92 26.93 15.96
N LYS A 447 41.19 25.72 16.45
CA LYS A 447 40.69 25.16 17.71
C LYS A 447 41.87 24.88 18.64
N GLN A 448 41.62 24.96 19.94
CA GLN A 448 42.63 24.67 20.95
C GLN A 448 42.41 23.28 21.55
N ALA A 449 43.49 22.54 21.70
CA ALA A 449 43.52 21.26 22.40
C ALA A 449 44.39 21.39 23.66
N THR A 450 43.84 20.99 24.79
CA THR A 450 44.55 20.82 26.06
C THR A 450 44.02 19.58 26.77
N SER A 451 44.76 19.07 27.74
CA SER A 451 44.37 17.93 28.57
C SER A 451 45.07 18.02 29.93
N THR A 452 44.63 17.20 30.89
CA THR A 452 45.32 17.07 32.18
C THR A 452 46.78 16.62 32.01
N GLY A 453 47.05 15.73 31.04
CA GLY A 453 48.41 15.30 30.69
C GLY A 453 49.29 16.42 30.13
N CYS A 454 48.67 17.50 29.63
CA CYS A 454 49.35 18.69 29.12
C CYS A 454 49.56 19.77 30.19
N THR A 455 49.48 19.39 31.46
CA THR A 455 49.87 20.22 32.59
C THR A 455 50.92 19.49 33.41
N THR A 456 51.82 20.25 34.03
CA THR A 456 52.84 19.73 34.95
C THR A 456 52.95 20.65 36.15
N ALA A 457 53.62 20.22 37.21
CA ALA A 457 53.87 21.02 38.40
C ALA A 457 55.38 21.13 38.63
N ILE A 458 55.83 22.35 38.92
CA ILE A 458 57.21 22.64 39.25
C ILE A 458 57.23 23.35 40.60
N THR A 459 58.14 22.95 41.49
CA THR A 459 58.38 23.65 42.75
C THR A 459 59.84 24.09 42.81
N ILE A 460 60.08 25.39 42.98
CA ILE A 460 61.42 25.94 43.18
C ILE A 460 61.70 26.00 44.69
N GLY A 461 62.66 25.17 45.14
CA GLY A 461 63.12 25.18 46.54
C GLY A 461 64.14 26.31 46.79
N THR A 462 64.28 26.75 48.05
CA THR A 462 65.45 27.54 48.44
C THR A 462 66.71 26.66 48.35
N PRO A 463 67.87 27.21 47.92
CA PRO A 463 69.12 26.49 48.05
C PRO A 463 69.36 26.13 49.53
N PRO A 464 69.85 24.93 49.84
CA PRO A 464 70.14 24.55 51.22
C PRO A 464 71.14 25.54 51.82
N VAL A 465 70.74 26.21 52.90
CA VAL A 465 71.66 27.03 53.71
C VAL A 465 72.75 26.10 54.24
N THR A 466 73.99 26.30 53.78
CA THR A 466 75.16 25.62 54.35
C THR A 466 75.36 26.15 55.77
N PRO A 467 75.35 25.31 56.82
CA PRO A 467 75.55 25.79 58.19
C PRO A 467 76.93 26.47 58.33
N PRO A 468 77.03 27.67 58.93
CA PRO A 468 78.32 28.26 59.23
C PRO A 468 78.93 27.53 60.44
N GLN A 469 80.03 26.83 60.19
CA GLN A 469 81.01 26.25 61.13
C GLN A 469 80.71 24.91 61.82
N LEU A 470 81.77 24.08 61.86
CA LEU A 470 81.93 22.90 62.72
C LEU A 470 81.85 23.30 64.20
N PRO A 471 81.24 22.49 65.09
CA PRO A 471 81.27 22.74 66.52
C PRO A 471 82.69 22.58 67.07
N HIS A 472 83.24 23.65 67.67
CA HIS A 472 84.36 23.58 68.58
C HIS A 472 83.94 22.83 69.85
N THR A 473 84.58 21.71 70.16
CA THR A 473 84.44 21.00 71.44
C THR A 473 85.31 21.67 72.51
N GLY A 474 84.67 22.25 73.53
CA GLY A 474 85.28 22.66 74.80
C GLY A 474 84.49 22.02 75.96
N PRO A 475 85.15 21.56 77.04
CA PRO A 475 84.62 20.50 77.87
C PRO A 475 83.91 21.05 79.11
N THR A 476 82.58 21.10 79.11
CA THR A 476 81.79 20.99 80.35
C THR A 476 80.32 20.72 80.02
N GLU A 477 79.76 19.79 80.78
CA GLU A 477 78.33 19.44 80.88
C GLU A 477 77.78 18.43 79.86
N ASN A 478 78.15 17.19 80.15
CA ASN A 478 77.38 15.99 79.86
C ASN A 478 75.93 16.13 80.39
N ILE A 479 74.95 16.28 79.50
CA ILE A 479 73.68 15.56 79.62
C ILE A 479 73.34 14.99 78.24
N VAL A 480 73.79 13.76 78.03
CA VAL A 480 73.34 12.87 76.96
C VAL A 480 71.92 12.43 77.26
N ALA A 481 71.04 12.78 76.34
CA ALA A 481 69.99 11.97 75.73
C ALA A 481 69.54 10.69 76.44
N PHE A 482 68.23 10.55 76.66
CA PHE A 482 67.51 9.31 76.32
C PHE A 482 66.07 9.63 75.87
N LEU A 483 65.80 9.24 74.61
CA LEU A 483 64.55 8.70 74.04
C LEU A 483 63.39 9.62 73.64
N GLY A 484 63.26 9.75 72.32
CA GLY A 484 62.03 10.09 71.61
C GLY A 484 62.01 9.51 70.19
N LEU A 485 62.41 8.24 70.05
CA LEU A 485 62.30 7.44 68.82
C LEU A 485 60.95 6.72 68.86
N GLY A 486 59.98 7.15 68.06
CA GLY A 486 58.68 6.47 67.98
C GLY A 486 57.58 7.22 67.24
N ALA A 487 57.69 7.36 65.92
CA ALA A 487 56.53 7.52 65.04
C ALA A 487 56.89 7.30 63.56
N LEU A 488 57.45 6.12 63.25
CA LEU A 488 57.22 5.48 61.96
C LEU A 488 56.18 4.39 62.24
N ILE A 489 55.20 4.21 61.34
CA ILE A 489 54.04 3.29 61.41
C ILE A 489 52.74 3.95 61.91
N ALA A 490 52.12 4.79 61.06
CA ALA A 490 50.68 5.08 61.15
C ALA A 490 50.03 5.46 59.80
N SER A 491 50.59 5.06 58.66
CA SER A 491 49.95 5.27 57.33
C SER A 491 49.68 3.98 56.54
N VAL A 492 50.03 2.81 57.08
CA VAL A 492 49.68 1.50 56.47
C VAL A 492 48.26 1.03 56.85
N VAL A 493 47.65 1.60 57.90
CA VAL A 493 46.30 1.19 58.37
C VAL A 493 45.15 1.78 57.53
N TYR A 494 45.37 2.88 56.80
CA TYR A 494 44.34 3.43 55.90
C TYR A 494 44.39 2.87 54.46
N TYR A 495 45.48 2.21 54.08
CA TYR A 495 45.61 1.62 52.74
C TYR A 495 44.98 0.22 52.62
N VAL A 496 44.87 -0.54 53.72
CA VAL A 496 44.31 -1.92 53.70
C VAL A 496 42.80 -1.97 53.93
N ARG A 497 42.15 -0.93 54.47
CA ARG A 497 40.68 -0.88 54.64
C ARG A 497 39.89 -0.33 53.44
N SER A 498 40.55 0.17 52.39
CA SER A 498 39.87 0.71 51.20
C SER A 498 39.67 -0.29 50.05
N ARG A 499 40.07 -1.57 50.19
CA ARG A 499 39.86 -2.62 49.17
C ARG A 499 38.98 -3.80 49.61
N ARG A 500 37.99 -3.56 50.48
CA ARG A 500 36.94 -4.54 50.82
C ARG A 500 35.51 -3.97 50.82
N ALA A 501 35.27 -2.91 50.05
CA ALA A 501 33.93 -2.33 49.88
C ALA A 501 33.50 -2.19 48.40
N LEU A 502 34.04 -3.02 47.51
CA LEU A 502 33.52 -3.30 46.17
C LEU A 502 33.88 -4.74 45.80
N ALA A 503 33.09 -5.66 46.34
CA ALA A 503 32.80 -7.00 45.81
C ALA A 503 31.31 -7.23 46.03
#